data_AF-A0A2P6NP72-F1
#
_entry.id   AF-A0A2P6NP72-F1
#
_cell.length_a   1.000
_cell.length_b   1.000
_cell.length_c   1.000
_cell.angle_alpha   90.00
_cell.angle_beta   90.00
_cell.angle_gamma   90.00
#
_symmetry.space_group_name_H-M   'P 1'
#
loop_
_entity.id
_entity.type
_entity.pdbx_description
1 polymer ?
#
loop_
_entity_poly.entity_id
_entity_poly.type
_entity_poly.pdbx_seq_one_letter_code
_entity_poly.pdbx_strand_id
1 'polypeptide(L)'
;MSTGSCLCGDYKFSFPAEPVAYVSCHCIPCRKASGGMNSLNWIVPADSIKVTSSSGTRSWSRKGDSGKNLTYVSCETCGTVVHVDAEAMGPNRILKIGTFDDQSFLEKIGAPKLQIYMKNCASWELPYTNAASKQES
;
A
#
# COMPACT_ATOMS: atom_id res chain seq x y z
N MET A 1 3.40 -5.75 17.33
CA MET A 1 2.65 -4.78 16.51
C MET A 1 3.66 -3.81 15.96
N SER A 2 3.65 -3.58 14.65
CA SER A 2 4.54 -2.62 13.99
C SER A 2 3.82 -1.29 13.85
N THR A 3 4.56 -0.19 13.67
CA THR A 3 3.99 1.16 13.54
C THR A 3 4.28 1.76 12.18
N GLY A 4 3.42 2.68 11.78
CA GLY A 4 3.63 3.52 10.62
C GLY A 4 3.07 4.91 10.83
N SER A 5 3.56 5.84 10.02
CA SER A 5 3.14 7.23 10.03
C SER A 5 3.18 7.87 8.64
N CYS A 6 2.39 8.93 8.46
CA CYS A 6 2.55 9.79 7.29
C CYS A 6 3.84 10.63 7.40
N LEU A 7 4.22 11.30 6.31
CA LEU A 7 5.46 12.09 6.25
C LEU A 7 5.60 13.15 7.36
N CYS A 8 4.52 13.85 7.74
CA CYS A 8 4.56 14.84 8.83
C CYS A 8 4.38 14.23 10.23
N GLY A 9 4.03 12.95 10.33
CA GLY A 9 3.79 12.26 11.59
C GLY A 9 2.41 12.50 12.23
N ASP A 10 1.52 13.30 11.62
CA ASP A 10 0.20 13.59 12.21
C ASP A 10 -0.75 12.39 12.17
N TYR A 11 -0.66 11.59 11.11
CA TYR A 11 -1.34 10.31 10.97
C TYR A 11 -0.40 9.22 11.46
N LYS A 12 -0.74 8.54 12.55
CA LYS A 12 0.00 7.39 13.10
C LYS A 12 -0.92 6.19 13.26
N PHE A 13 -0.38 5.00 13.03
CA PHE A 13 -1.12 3.75 13.15
C PHE A 13 -0.22 2.60 13.59
N SER A 14 -0.85 1.53 14.08
CA SER A 14 -0.20 0.24 14.29
C SER A 14 -0.94 -0.88 13.56
N PHE A 15 -0.21 -1.94 13.21
CA PHE A 15 -0.70 -3.03 12.37
C PHE A 15 -0.03 -4.38 12.74
N PRO A 16 -0.60 -5.53 12.33
CA PRO A 16 -0.02 -6.83 12.59
C PRO A 16 1.27 -7.04 11.77
N ALA A 17 2.19 -7.82 12.32
CA ALA A 17 3.47 -8.10 11.69
C ALA A 17 3.37 -9.01 10.46
N GLU A 18 2.26 -9.74 10.28
CA GLU A 18 2.03 -10.64 9.14
C GLU A 18 0.87 -10.13 8.28
N PRO A 19 1.04 -10.08 6.94
CA PRO A 19 -0.03 -9.69 6.04
C PRO A 19 -0.79 -10.90 5.51
N VAL A 20 -2.00 -10.66 5.02
CA VAL A 20 -2.68 -11.58 4.10
C VAL A 20 -1.91 -11.66 2.79
N ALA A 21 -1.40 -10.52 2.29
CA ALA A 21 -0.58 -10.47 1.09
C ALA A 21 0.38 -9.27 1.08
N TYR A 22 1.56 -9.49 0.49
CA TYR A 22 2.57 -8.46 0.25
C TYR A 22 2.84 -8.35 -1.25
N VAL A 23 2.39 -7.24 -1.84
CA VAL A 23 2.27 -7.07 -3.29
C VAL A 23 2.94 -5.79 -3.78
N SER A 24 3.79 -5.90 -4.80
CA SER A 24 4.19 -4.78 -5.65
C SER A 24 3.17 -4.59 -6.77
N CYS A 25 2.57 -3.41 -6.88
CA CYS A 25 1.66 -3.08 -7.97
C CYS A 25 2.23 -1.99 -8.87
N HIS A 26 2.35 -2.29 -10.16
CA HIS A 26 2.92 -1.40 -11.17
C HIS A 26 1.84 -0.68 -11.99
N CYS A 27 0.55 -0.80 -11.65
CA CYS A 27 -0.51 -0.10 -12.39
C CYS A 27 -0.32 1.43 -12.30
N ILE A 28 -0.74 2.15 -13.34
CA ILE A 28 -0.51 3.60 -13.44
C ILE A 28 -1.04 4.36 -12.20
N PRO A 29 -2.24 4.08 -11.66
CA PRO A 29 -2.69 4.71 -10.42
C PRO A 29 -1.81 4.41 -9.21
N CYS A 30 -1.27 3.20 -9.08
CA CYS A 30 -0.36 2.85 -7.97
C CYS A 30 0.95 3.63 -8.06
N ARG A 31 1.54 3.78 -9.26
CA ARG A 31 2.73 4.61 -9.48
C ARG A 31 2.46 6.08 -9.13
N LYS A 32 1.35 6.64 -9.62
CA LYS A 32 0.97 8.03 -9.36
C LYS A 32 0.68 8.29 -7.88
N ALA A 33 0.05 7.35 -7.18
CA ALA A 33 -0.29 7.50 -5.77
C ALA A 33 0.91 7.35 -4.83
N SER A 34 1.92 6.54 -5.19
CA SER A 34 3.15 6.40 -4.41
C SER A 34 4.21 7.44 -4.76
N GLY A 35 4.14 8.04 -5.95
CA GLY A 35 5.22 8.85 -6.52
C GLY A 35 6.43 8.03 -7.00
N GLY A 36 6.36 6.69 -6.91
CA GLY A 36 7.41 5.76 -7.34
C GLY A 36 7.01 4.96 -8.59
N MET A 37 7.86 4.03 -9.01
CA MET A 37 7.60 3.19 -10.19
C MET A 37 6.69 1.99 -9.90
N ASN A 38 6.37 1.79 -8.62
CA ASN A 38 5.36 0.87 -8.13
C ASN A 38 4.76 1.42 -6.83
N SER A 39 3.75 0.72 -6.31
CA SER A 39 3.36 0.86 -4.91
C SER A 39 3.56 -0.50 -4.25
N LEU A 40 4.29 -0.51 -3.13
CA LEU A 40 4.40 -1.66 -2.24
C LEU A 40 3.24 -1.64 -1.25
N ASN A 41 2.49 -2.75 -1.21
CA ASN A 41 1.21 -2.86 -0.55
C ASN A 41 1.22 -4.00 0.45
N TRP A 42 0.82 -3.69 1.69
CA TRP A 42 0.67 -4.64 2.78
C TRP A 42 -0.81 -4.81 3.09
N ILE A 43 -1.35 -5.96 2.74
CA ILE A 43 -2.79 -6.23 2.81
C ILE A 43 -3.08 -6.95 4.12
N VAL A 44 -3.93 -6.36 4.95
CA VAL A 44 -4.31 -6.87 6.27
C VAL A 44 -5.82 -6.70 6.50
N PRO A 45 -6.44 -7.43 7.43
CA PRO A 45 -7.80 -7.15 7.87
C PRO A 45 -7.91 -5.70 8.38
N ALA A 46 -8.95 -4.97 7.98
CA ALA A 46 -9.09 -3.56 8.31
C ALA A 46 -9.19 -3.31 9.83
N ASP A 47 -9.81 -4.22 10.56
CA ASP A 47 -9.96 -4.21 12.02
C ASP A 47 -8.66 -4.50 12.79
N SER A 48 -7.64 -5.05 12.12
CA SER A 48 -6.30 -5.27 12.70
C SER A 48 -5.46 -3.99 12.78
N ILE A 49 -5.90 -2.91 12.13
CA ILE A 49 -5.21 -1.62 12.12
C ILE A 49 -5.78 -0.72 13.21
N LYS A 50 -4.90 -0.18 14.04
CA LYS A 50 -5.27 0.80 15.08
C LYS A 50 -4.66 2.15 14.75
N VAL A 51 -5.51 3.12 14.40
CA VAL A 51 -5.09 4.53 14.25
C VAL A 51 -4.86 5.10 15.65
N THR A 52 -3.65 5.57 15.91
CA THR A 52 -3.22 6.09 17.22
C THR A 52 -3.22 7.62 17.27
N SER A 53 -3.12 8.28 16.11
CA SER A 53 -3.20 9.74 15.96
C SER A 53 -3.65 10.07 14.54
N SER A 54 -4.50 11.09 14.39
CA SER A 54 -4.82 11.70 13.08
C SER A 54 -5.33 13.13 13.29
N SER A 55 -4.71 14.11 12.63
CA SER A 55 -5.17 15.50 12.58
C SER A 55 -6.26 15.74 11.51
N GLY A 56 -6.62 14.71 10.76
CA GLY A 56 -7.53 14.79 9.63
C GLY A 56 -7.12 13.86 8.49
N THR A 57 -8.09 13.45 7.68
CA THR A 57 -7.85 12.62 6.50
C THR A 57 -8.60 13.17 5.31
N ARG A 58 -7.99 13.03 4.13
CA ARG A 58 -8.68 13.25 2.85
C ARG A 58 -8.88 11.92 2.17
N SER A 59 -10.04 11.79 1.52
CA SER A 59 -10.39 10.58 0.79
C SER A 59 -10.73 10.91 -0.64
N TRP A 60 -10.25 10.09 -1.56
CA TRP A 60 -10.59 10.17 -2.98
C TRP A 60 -10.81 8.77 -3.56
N SER A 61 -11.89 8.58 -4.32
CA SER A 61 -12.27 7.28 -4.84
C SER A 61 -12.25 7.24 -6.37
N ARG A 62 -11.90 6.08 -6.92
CA ARG A 62 -12.02 5.75 -8.35
C ARG A 62 -12.48 4.32 -8.53
N LYS A 63 -12.88 3.96 -9.75
CA LYS A 63 -13.08 2.56 -10.14
C LYS A 63 -11.75 1.86 -10.41
N GLY A 64 -11.63 0.61 -9.96
CA GLY A 64 -10.59 -0.31 -10.39
C GLY A 64 -11.04 -1.17 -11.56
N ASP A 65 -10.14 -2.03 -12.03
CA ASP A 65 -10.37 -2.90 -13.20
C ASP A 65 -11.47 -3.95 -12.92
N SER A 66 -11.76 -4.21 -11.65
CA SER A 66 -12.91 -4.99 -11.20
C SER A 66 -14.27 -4.26 -11.31
N GLY A 67 -14.28 -2.99 -11.71
CA GLY A 67 -15.47 -2.11 -11.70
C GLY A 67 -15.90 -1.64 -10.31
N LYS A 68 -15.23 -2.09 -9.25
CA LYS A 68 -15.51 -1.74 -7.84
C LYS A 68 -14.71 -0.52 -7.38
N ASN A 69 -15.14 0.08 -6.28
CA ASN A 69 -14.50 1.28 -5.75
C ASN A 69 -13.13 0.97 -5.09
N LEU A 70 -12.20 1.89 -5.31
CA LEU A 70 -10.92 2.01 -4.62
C LEU A 70 -10.84 3.40 -4.01
N THR A 71 -10.87 3.48 -2.68
CA THR A 71 -10.81 4.72 -1.92
C THR A 71 -9.43 4.90 -1.32
N TYR A 72 -8.73 5.94 -1.75
CA TYR A 72 -7.42 6.33 -1.25
C TYR A 72 -7.61 7.26 -0.06
N VAL A 73 -6.95 6.96 1.05
CA VAL A 73 -6.98 7.78 2.27
C VAL A 73 -5.60 8.35 2.51
N SER A 74 -5.51 9.68 2.57
CA SER A 74 -4.28 10.42 2.78
C SER A 74 -4.34 11.32 4.00
N CYS A 75 -3.17 11.62 4.55
CA CYS A 75 -3.01 12.65 5.57
C CYS A 75 -3.42 14.01 4.98
N GLU A 76 -4.29 14.73 5.68
CA GLU A 76 -4.74 16.06 5.25
C GLU A 76 -3.60 17.09 5.20
N THR A 77 -2.65 17.02 6.15
CA THR A 77 -1.53 17.96 6.25
C THR A 77 -0.51 17.78 5.12
N CYS A 78 -0.01 16.55 4.91
CA CYS A 78 1.13 16.31 4.01
C CYS A 78 0.78 15.55 2.72
N GLY A 79 -0.47 15.10 2.56
CA GLY A 79 -0.94 14.40 1.37
C GLY A 79 -0.44 12.96 1.20
N THR A 80 0.38 12.43 2.12
CA THR A 80 0.83 11.02 2.08
C THR A 80 -0.37 10.09 2.08
N VAL A 81 -0.49 9.25 1.05
CA VAL A 81 -1.47 8.16 1.01
C VAL A 81 -1.04 7.09 2.02
N VAL A 82 -1.84 6.89 3.06
CA VAL A 82 -1.53 5.93 4.13
C VAL A 82 -2.10 4.56 3.79
N HIS A 83 -3.35 4.52 3.34
CA HIS A 83 -4.00 3.28 2.96
C HIS A 83 -5.00 3.45 1.82
N VAL A 84 -5.41 2.31 1.25
CA VAL A 84 -6.45 2.22 0.24
C VAL A 84 -7.45 1.15 0.65
N ASP A 85 -8.73 1.49 0.56
CA ASP A 85 -9.85 0.58 0.76
C ASP A 85 -10.38 0.13 -0.60
N ALA A 86 -10.24 -1.17 -0.87
CA ALA A 86 -10.67 -1.78 -2.11
C ALA A 86 -11.93 -2.60 -1.84
N GLU A 87 -13.07 -2.18 -2.38
CA GLU A 87 -14.35 -2.90 -2.21
C GLU A 87 -14.26 -4.34 -2.74
N ALA A 88 -13.43 -4.58 -3.76
CA ALA A 88 -13.16 -5.91 -4.29
C ALA A 88 -12.44 -6.85 -3.29
N MET A 89 -11.80 -6.31 -2.26
CA MET A 89 -11.01 -7.07 -1.28
C MET A 89 -11.75 -7.32 0.04
N GLY A 90 -13.04 -6.98 0.10
CA GLY A 90 -13.91 -7.23 1.23
C GLY A 90 -13.41 -6.52 2.51
N PRO A 91 -13.21 -7.24 3.63
CA PRO A 91 -12.82 -6.64 4.91
C PRO A 91 -11.34 -6.25 5.00
N ASN A 92 -10.57 -6.39 3.91
CA ASN A 92 -9.14 -6.10 3.92
C ASN A 92 -8.85 -4.65 3.52
N ARG A 93 -7.78 -4.12 4.10
CA ARG A 93 -7.23 -2.79 3.84
C ARG A 93 -5.81 -2.90 3.30
N ILE A 94 -5.48 -2.01 2.37
CA ILE A 94 -4.17 -1.96 1.73
C ILE A 94 -3.34 -0.86 2.37
N LEU A 95 -2.38 -1.20 3.23
CA LEU A 95 -1.41 -0.25 3.77
C LEU A 95 -0.28 0.01 2.78
N LYS A 96 0.21 1.25 2.73
CA LYS A 96 1.39 1.63 1.93
C LYS A 96 2.65 1.38 2.74
N ILE A 97 3.49 0.45 2.29
CA ILE A 97 4.70 0.03 3.05
C ILE A 97 5.68 1.18 3.24
N GLY A 98 5.73 2.14 2.30
CA GLY A 98 6.56 3.34 2.44
C GLY A 98 6.16 4.26 3.61
N THR A 99 5.09 3.94 4.35
CA THR A 99 4.66 4.63 5.57
C THR A 99 5.02 3.87 6.84
N PHE A 100 5.77 2.76 6.76
CA PHE A 100 6.20 2.00 7.94
C PHE A 100 7.46 2.65 8.55
N ASP A 101 7.48 2.80 9.87
CA ASP A 101 8.53 3.58 10.55
C ASP A 101 9.80 2.77 10.84
N ASP A 102 9.67 1.44 10.98
CA ASP A 102 10.73 0.56 11.45
C ASP A 102 11.52 -0.06 10.27
N GLN A 103 12.74 0.44 10.07
CA GLN A 103 13.66 -0.06 9.04
C GLN A 103 14.06 -1.53 9.27
N SER A 104 14.28 -1.96 10.51
CA SER A 104 14.61 -3.36 10.82
C SER A 104 13.44 -4.30 10.51
N PHE A 105 12.20 -3.82 10.69
CA PHE A 105 11.02 -4.55 10.22
C PHE A 105 11.00 -4.69 8.70
N LEU A 106 11.30 -3.62 7.95
CA LEU A 106 11.37 -3.65 6.47
C LEU A 106 12.41 -4.65 5.96
N GLU A 107 13.58 -4.71 6.61
CA GLU A 107 14.63 -5.69 6.30
C GLU A 107 14.16 -7.12 6.59
N LYS A 108 13.49 -7.33 7.72
CA LYS A 108 12.99 -8.64 8.14
C LYS A 108 11.92 -9.21 7.19
N ILE A 109 10.99 -8.37 6.71
CA ILE A 109 9.93 -8.81 5.80
C ILE A 109 10.43 -9.05 4.36
N GLY A 110 11.56 -8.44 3.99
CA GLY A 110 12.22 -8.60 2.71
C GLY A 110 11.43 -8.05 1.51
N ALA A 111 11.65 -8.65 0.35
CA ALA A 111 11.00 -8.26 -0.90
C ALA A 111 9.54 -8.77 -0.99
N PRO A 112 8.65 -8.10 -1.75
CA PRO A 112 7.30 -8.58 -2.01
C PRO A 112 7.33 -9.98 -2.64
N LYS A 113 6.30 -10.78 -2.36
CA LYS A 113 6.16 -12.14 -2.91
C LYS A 113 5.38 -12.19 -4.22
N LEU A 114 4.68 -11.10 -4.55
CA LEU A 114 3.87 -10.98 -5.76
C LEU A 114 4.08 -9.61 -6.40
N GLN A 115 4.18 -9.59 -7.72
CA GLN A 115 4.18 -8.40 -8.55
C GLN A 115 3.01 -8.47 -9.55
N ILE A 116 2.26 -7.37 -9.68
CA ILE A 116 1.10 -7.28 -10.57
C ILE A 116 1.20 -6.08 -11.50
N TYR A 117 0.55 -6.17 -12.67
CA TYR A 117 0.59 -5.19 -13.76
C TYR A 117 2.00 -4.95 -14.33
N MET A 118 2.78 -6.02 -14.45
CA MET A 118 4.17 -5.97 -14.91
C MET A 118 4.34 -5.37 -16.32
N LYS A 119 3.28 -5.33 -17.16
CA LYS A 119 3.26 -4.59 -18.44
C LYS A 119 3.62 -3.10 -18.29
N ASN A 120 3.40 -2.53 -17.10
CA ASN A 120 3.69 -1.15 -16.77
C ASN A 120 4.97 -0.99 -15.93
N CYS A 121 5.68 -2.09 -15.64
CA CYS A 121 7.01 -2.00 -15.03
C CYS A 121 7.97 -1.36 -16.04
N ALA A 122 8.77 -0.40 -15.59
CA ALA A 122 9.73 0.24 -16.49
C ALA A 122 10.77 -0.79 -16.94
N SER A 123 11.13 -0.79 -18.22
CA SER A 123 12.03 -1.81 -18.80
C SER A 123 13.43 -1.81 -18.19
N TRP A 124 13.84 -0.72 -17.56
CA TRP A 124 15.11 -0.57 -16.86
C TRP A 124 15.06 -0.94 -15.37
N GLU A 125 13.87 -1.14 -14.80
CA GLU A 125 13.75 -1.64 -13.43
C GLU A 125 13.94 -3.15 -13.39
N LEU A 126 14.74 -3.61 -12.43
CA LEU A 126 14.86 -5.03 -12.15
C LEU A 126 13.67 -5.47 -11.29
N PRO A 127 12.82 -6.40 -11.78
CA PRO A 127 11.75 -6.96 -10.97
C PRO A 127 12.31 -7.68 -9.73
N TYR A 128 11.50 -7.78 -8.68
CA TYR A 128 11.89 -8.56 -7.49
C TYR A 128 12.10 -10.04 -7.87
N THR A 129 13.34 -10.53 -7.76
CA THR A 129 13.80 -11.81 -8.32
C THR A 129 13.07 -13.05 -7.79
N ASN A 130 12.52 -12.98 -6.57
CA ASN A 130 11.80 -14.10 -5.92
C ASN A 130 10.28 -13.86 -5.82
N ALA A 131 9.75 -12.88 -6.55
CA ALA A 131 8.33 -12.57 -6.54
C ALA A 131 7.62 -13.19 -7.74
N ALA A 132 6.51 -13.90 -7.49
CA ALA A 132 5.62 -14.34 -8.55
C ALA A 132 5.13 -13.11 -9.33
N SER A 133 5.00 -13.22 -10.65
CA SER A 133 4.54 -12.13 -11.51
C SER A 133 3.21 -12.48 -12.14
N LYS A 134 2.24 -11.56 -12.07
CA LYS A 134 0.96 -11.69 -12.78
C LYS A 134 0.70 -10.46 -13.64
N GLN A 135 0.19 -10.70 -14.83
CA GLN A 135 -0.44 -9.65 -15.64
C GLN A 135 -1.91 -9.61 -15.25
N GLU A 136 -2.42 -8.42 -14.98
CA GLU A 136 -3.85 -8.19 -14.86
C GLU A 136 -4.34 -7.49 -16.13
N SER A 137 -5.53 -7.92 -16.58
CA SER A 137 -6.17 -7.51 -17.83
C SER A 137 -6.48 -6.02 -17.82
#